data_AF-A0A949U253-F1
#
_entry.id   AF-A0A949U253-F1
#
_cell.length_a   1.000
_cell.length_b   1.000
_cell.length_c   1.000
_cell.angle_alpha   90.00
_cell.angle_beta   90.00
_cell.angle_gamma   90.00
#
_symmetry.space_group_name_H-M   'P 1'
#
loop_
_entity.id
_entity.type
_entity.pdbx_description
1 polymer ?
#
loop_
_entity_poly.entity_id
_entity_poly.type
_entity_poly.pdbx_seq_one_letter_code
_entity_poly.pdbx_strand_id
1 'polypeptide(L)'
;KTKFWFGPPKGEEVGQLEDFNYSISKKIGNFRSSSENYNKTIEENDFIYYKIETDRILNIGDSVNFKDKKLYVFGATATMKDSILKHEYILSPKNGLTQDLILNNKIKGTSIEGKVIGVSGDTVKVHLQIDENQNLREAYAFPYSTPYTAEGNTGMYCMPEMGD
;
A
#
# COMPACT_ATOMS: atom_id res chain seq x y z
N LYS A 1 13.44 8.75 18.01
CA LYS A 1 12.01 8.92 17.67
C LYS A 1 11.73 8.08 16.42
N THR A 2 10.88 7.07 16.49
CA THR A 2 10.49 6.26 15.33
C THR A 2 9.71 7.13 14.34
N LYS A 3 10.07 7.08 13.06
CA LYS A 3 9.35 7.77 11.99
C LYS A 3 8.62 6.70 11.16
N PHE A 4 7.39 7.00 10.76
CA PHE A 4 6.59 6.17 9.87
C PHE A 4 6.07 7.04 8.72
N TRP A 5 5.98 6.48 7.53
CA TRP A 5 5.56 7.18 6.32
C TRP A 5 4.48 6.39 5.59
N PHE A 6 3.52 7.11 5.00
CA PHE A 6 2.60 6.56 4.01
C PHE A 6 3.06 7.03 2.64
N GLY A 7 3.51 6.09 1.81
CA GLY A 7 4.22 6.38 0.57
C GLY A 7 5.73 6.55 0.77
N PRO A 8 6.48 6.85 -0.31
CA PRO A 8 7.92 6.96 -0.25
C PRO A 8 8.33 8.15 0.65
N PRO A 9 9.28 7.97 1.58
CA PRO A 9 9.80 9.07 2.37
C PRO A 9 10.45 10.12 1.44
N LYS A 10 10.39 11.39 1.85
CA LYS A 10 11.11 12.46 1.15
C LYS A 10 12.60 12.31 1.45
N GLY A 11 13.33 11.64 0.56
CA GLY A 11 14.78 11.53 0.61
C GLY A 11 15.48 12.78 0.07
N GLU A 12 16.81 12.75 0.11
CA GLU A 12 17.69 13.79 -0.39
C GLU A 12 18.12 13.52 -1.84
N GLU A 13 18.60 14.55 -2.54
CA GLU A 13 19.23 14.41 -3.85
C GLU A 13 20.74 14.29 -3.66
N VAL A 14 21.23 13.05 -3.69
CA VAL A 14 22.62 12.71 -3.33
C VAL A 14 23.60 12.95 -4.49
N GLY A 15 23.08 13.13 -5.72
CA GLY A 15 23.88 13.43 -6.91
C GLY A 15 24.34 12.18 -7.66
N GLN A 16 25.52 12.23 -8.28
CA GLN A 16 25.98 11.21 -9.22
C GLN A 16 26.63 10.00 -8.54
N LEU A 17 26.25 8.81 -8.98
CA LEU A 17 26.88 7.54 -8.63
C LEU A 17 27.61 6.97 -9.86
N GLU A 18 28.86 6.59 -9.66
CA GLU A 18 29.77 6.11 -10.71
C GLU A 18 30.19 4.64 -10.49
N ASP A 19 29.51 3.93 -9.59
CA ASP A 19 29.88 2.57 -9.22
C ASP A 19 29.84 1.61 -10.43
N PHE A 20 30.90 0.83 -10.57
CA PHE A 20 31.10 -0.10 -11.70
C PHE A 20 30.55 -1.50 -11.42
N ASN A 21 30.38 -1.86 -10.14
CA ASN A 21 29.85 -3.15 -9.72
C ASN A 21 28.34 -3.06 -9.55
N TYR A 22 27.60 -3.41 -10.60
CA TYR A 22 26.15 -3.43 -10.56
C TYR A 22 25.54 -4.55 -11.41
N SER A 23 24.28 -4.86 -11.12
CA SER A 23 23.44 -5.70 -11.97
C SER A 23 22.10 -5.03 -12.22
N ILE A 24 21.48 -5.35 -13.36
CA ILE A 24 20.16 -4.84 -13.74
C ILE A 24 19.21 -6.02 -13.79
N SER A 25 18.01 -5.85 -13.25
CA SER A 25 16.93 -6.82 -13.39
C SER A 25 15.64 -6.13 -13.77
N LYS A 26 14.78 -6.84 -14.50
CA LYS A 26 13.43 -6.38 -14.84
C LYS A 26 12.40 -7.36 -14.29
N LYS A 27 11.47 -6.88 -13.47
CA LYS A 27 10.46 -7.73 -12.80
C LYS A 27 9.17 -7.78 -13.62
N ILE A 28 9.22 -8.42 -14.80
CA ILE A 28 8.13 -8.45 -15.78
C ILE A 28 6.84 -9.09 -15.20
N GLY A 29 6.97 -10.14 -14.39
CA GLY A 29 5.81 -10.78 -13.75
C GLY A 29 5.06 -9.83 -12.82
N ASN A 30 5.80 -9.05 -12.02
CA ASN A 30 5.22 -8.06 -11.11
C ASN A 30 4.54 -6.93 -11.90
N PHE A 31 5.18 -6.45 -12.98
CA PHE A 31 4.59 -5.45 -13.86
C PHE A 31 3.22 -5.90 -14.39
N ARG A 32 3.15 -7.09 -15.01
CA ARG A 32 1.89 -7.61 -15.56
C ARG A 32 0.79 -7.73 -14.50
N SER A 33 1.13 -8.31 -13.36
CA SER A 33 0.20 -8.43 -12.23
C SER A 33 -0.32 -7.07 -11.79
N SER A 34 0.56 -6.09 -11.63
CA SER A 34 0.18 -4.75 -11.17
C SER A 34 -0.65 -4.00 -12.22
N SER A 35 -0.24 -4.03 -13.48
CA SER A 35 -0.88 -3.27 -14.57
C SER A 35 -2.29 -3.77 -14.89
N GLU A 36 -2.50 -5.08 -14.79
CA GLU A 36 -3.78 -5.70 -15.12
C GLU A 36 -4.80 -5.63 -13.97
N ASN A 37 -4.33 -5.62 -12.71
CA ASN A 37 -5.20 -5.79 -11.55
C ASN A 37 -5.33 -4.56 -10.65
N TYR A 38 -4.32 -3.69 -10.59
CA TYR A 38 -4.24 -2.67 -9.53
C TYR A 38 -4.00 -1.25 -10.05
N ASN A 39 -3.00 -1.06 -10.92
CA ASN A 39 -2.58 0.27 -11.34
C ASN A 39 -2.29 0.32 -12.85
N LYS A 40 -3.16 0.98 -13.62
CA LYS A 40 -2.97 1.12 -15.08
C LYS A 40 -1.97 2.20 -15.49
N THR A 41 -1.47 3.01 -14.54
CA THR A 41 -0.56 4.14 -14.85
C THR A 41 0.92 3.79 -14.76
N ILE A 42 1.26 2.61 -14.23
CA ILE A 42 2.63 2.10 -14.22
C ILE A 42 3.04 1.57 -15.59
N GLU A 43 4.32 1.71 -15.91
CA GLU A 43 4.91 1.23 -17.15
C GLU A 43 5.90 0.10 -16.90
N GLU A 44 6.22 -0.66 -17.95
CA GLU A 44 7.17 -1.78 -17.84
C GLU A 44 8.56 -1.33 -17.34
N ASN A 45 8.94 -0.09 -17.66
CA ASN A 45 10.21 0.51 -17.25
C ASN A 45 10.26 0.84 -15.76
N ASP A 46 9.11 1.02 -15.09
CA ASP A 46 9.04 1.25 -13.65
C ASP A 46 9.47 0.02 -12.83
N PHE A 47 9.53 -1.15 -13.48
CA PHE A 47 9.96 -2.42 -12.91
C PHE A 47 11.40 -2.80 -13.27
N ILE A 48 12.21 -1.83 -13.68
CA ILE A 48 13.66 -1.99 -13.87
C ILE A 48 14.37 -1.60 -12.58
N TYR A 49 15.16 -2.53 -12.04
CA TYR A 49 15.87 -2.38 -10.78
C TYR A 49 17.38 -2.51 -10.99
N TYR A 50 18.12 -1.58 -10.42
CA TYR A 50 19.58 -1.54 -10.45
C TYR A 50 20.09 -1.91 -9.08
N LYS A 51 20.83 -3.01 -9.00
CA LYS A 51 21.45 -3.48 -7.77
C LYS A 51 22.91 -3.04 -7.77
N ILE A 52 23.29 -2.17 -6.85
CA ILE A 52 24.62 -1.55 -6.78
C ILE A 52 25.28 -1.83 -5.42
N GLU A 53 26.60 -1.95 -5.39
CA GLU A 53 27.41 -1.92 -4.16
C GLU A 53 28.17 -0.60 -4.11
N THR A 54 28.11 0.12 -2.98
CA THR A 54 28.81 1.39 -2.80
C THR A 54 29.15 1.64 -1.34
N ASP A 55 30.22 2.38 -1.06
CA ASP A 55 30.62 2.75 0.30
C ASP A 55 29.84 3.97 0.83
N ARG A 56 29.02 4.60 -0.03
CA ARG A 56 28.15 5.70 0.37
C ARG A 56 26.99 5.20 1.22
N ILE A 57 26.66 5.96 2.25
CA ILE A 57 25.47 5.75 3.06
C ILE A 57 24.30 6.45 2.39
N LEU A 58 23.30 5.69 1.96
CA LEU A 58 22.07 6.17 1.34
C LEU A 58 20.87 5.70 2.16
N ASN A 59 19.83 6.53 2.20
CA ASN A 59 18.57 6.20 2.85
C ASN A 59 17.52 5.81 1.80
N ILE A 60 16.54 5.01 2.23
CA ILE A 60 15.37 4.72 1.41
C ILE A 60 14.70 6.04 0.99
N GLY A 61 14.37 6.15 -0.31
CA GLY A 61 13.76 7.35 -0.89
C GLY A 61 14.75 8.42 -1.36
N ASP A 62 16.04 8.32 -1.02
CA ASP A 62 17.07 9.20 -1.60
C ASP A 62 17.12 9.03 -3.12
N SER A 63 17.39 10.12 -3.84
CA SER A 63 17.53 10.12 -5.29
C SER A 63 18.97 10.29 -5.73
N VAL A 64 19.33 9.57 -6.78
CA VAL A 64 20.69 9.47 -7.32
C VAL A 64 20.64 9.51 -8.84
N ASN A 65 21.66 10.09 -9.46
CA ASN A 65 21.88 10.03 -10.90
C ASN A 65 22.85 8.88 -11.17
N PHE A 66 22.34 7.80 -11.77
CA PHE A 66 23.12 6.62 -12.11
C PHE A 66 22.91 6.27 -13.58
N LYS A 67 24.00 6.20 -14.35
CA LYS A 67 23.98 5.96 -15.81
C LYS A 67 23.01 6.90 -16.54
N ASP A 68 23.13 8.20 -16.26
CA ASP A 68 22.30 9.28 -16.84
C ASP A 68 20.79 9.15 -16.57
N LYS A 69 20.43 8.37 -15.53
CA LYS A 69 19.04 8.19 -15.08
C LYS A 69 18.90 8.64 -13.63
N LYS A 70 17.87 9.44 -13.37
CA LYS A 70 17.45 9.76 -12.00
C LYS A 70 16.69 8.55 -11.43
N LEU A 71 17.30 7.89 -10.46
CA LEU A 71 16.76 6.73 -9.76
C LEU A 71 16.63 7.04 -8.27
N TYR A 72 15.92 6.17 -7.57
CA TYR A 72 15.59 6.33 -6.16
C TYR A 72 15.93 5.04 -5.41
N VAL A 73 16.42 5.18 -4.18
CA VAL A 73 16.73 4.03 -3.31
C VAL A 73 15.43 3.34 -2.90
N PHE A 74 15.17 2.19 -3.53
CA PHE A 74 14.03 1.31 -3.25
C PHE A 74 14.30 0.40 -2.05
N GLY A 75 15.54 -0.08 -1.92
CA GLY A 75 15.95 -1.00 -0.86
C GLY A 75 17.42 -0.82 -0.50
N ALA A 76 17.74 -1.10 0.76
CA ALA A 76 19.10 -1.02 1.29
C ALA A 76 19.37 -2.26 2.15
N THR A 77 20.47 -2.95 1.88
CA THR A 77 20.96 -4.07 2.67
C THR A 77 22.36 -3.75 3.14
N ALA A 78 22.59 -3.76 4.45
CA ALA A 78 23.92 -3.63 5.03
C ALA A 78 24.38 -5.02 5.51
N THR A 79 25.55 -5.45 5.08
CA THR A 79 26.13 -6.74 5.44
C THR A 79 27.52 -6.57 6.02
N MET A 80 27.84 -7.29 7.09
CA MET A 80 29.20 -7.35 7.62
C MET A 80 29.87 -8.59 7.05
N LYS A 81 30.96 -8.43 6.31
CA LYS A 81 31.76 -9.53 5.77
C LYS A 81 33.23 -9.28 6.05
N ASP A 82 33.89 -10.25 6.68
CA ASP A 82 35.31 -10.16 7.05
C ASP A 82 35.68 -8.86 7.80
N SER A 83 34.80 -8.43 8.71
CA SER A 83 34.89 -7.16 9.48
C SER A 83 34.73 -5.87 8.66
N ILE A 84 34.28 -5.97 7.41
CA ILE A 84 33.98 -4.82 6.55
C ILE A 84 32.46 -4.70 6.38
N LEU A 85 31.92 -3.51 6.66
CA LEU A 85 30.52 -3.19 6.41
C LEU A 85 30.36 -2.85 4.92
N LYS A 86 29.53 -3.62 4.22
CA LYS A 86 29.18 -3.42 2.82
C LYS A 86 27.74 -3.00 2.69
N HIS A 87 27.49 -1.98 1.87
CA HIS A 87 26.15 -1.52 1.54
C HIS A 87 25.79 -1.91 0.11
N GLU A 88 24.65 -2.56 -0.02
CA GLU A 88 24.05 -2.94 -1.27
C GLU A 88 22.70 -2.23 -1.38
N TYR A 89 22.49 -1.52 -2.48
CA TYR A 89 21.26 -0.77 -2.73
C TYR A 89 20.54 -1.30 -3.96
N ILE A 90 19.22 -1.28 -3.89
CA ILE A 90 18.33 -1.47 -5.03
C ILE A 90 17.81 -0.09 -5.40
N LEU A 91 18.08 0.35 -6.63
CA LEU A 91 17.58 1.58 -7.19
C LEU A 91 16.46 1.29 -8.18
N SER A 92 15.43 2.14 -8.21
CA SER A 92 14.32 2.05 -9.16
C SER A 92 13.96 3.44 -9.71
N PRO A 93 13.19 3.52 -10.82
CA PRO A 93 12.43 4.73 -11.14
C PRO A 93 11.51 5.12 -9.99
N LYS A 94 11.04 6.37 -9.99
CA LYS A 94 10.14 6.89 -8.95
C LYS A 94 8.87 6.06 -8.78
N ASN A 95 8.26 5.67 -9.90
CA ASN A 95 7.04 4.86 -9.89
C ASN A 95 7.31 3.40 -9.48
N GLY A 96 8.56 2.94 -9.51
CA GLY A 96 8.95 1.63 -8.98
C GLY A 96 8.82 1.51 -7.46
N LEU A 97 8.66 2.63 -6.73
CA LEU A 97 8.35 2.64 -5.29
C LEU A 97 6.84 2.53 -4.99
N THR A 98 5.99 2.45 -6.02
CA THR A 98 4.56 2.26 -5.81
C THR A 98 4.27 0.86 -5.28
N GLN A 99 3.22 0.76 -4.46
CA GLN A 99 2.80 -0.48 -3.82
C GLN A 99 1.37 -0.79 -4.25
N ASP A 100 1.17 -2.00 -4.77
CA ASP A 100 -0.17 -2.53 -5.07
C ASP A 100 -1.01 -2.58 -3.78
N LEU A 101 -2.33 -2.46 -3.94
CA LEU A 101 -3.27 -2.56 -2.82
C LEU A 101 -3.09 -3.89 -2.07
N ILE A 102 -2.67 -3.82 -0.81
CA ILE A 102 -2.57 -4.98 0.06
C ILE A 102 -3.88 -5.08 0.85
N LEU A 103 -4.65 -6.13 0.58
CA LEU A 103 -5.85 -6.47 1.34
C LEU A 103 -5.53 -7.54 2.39
N ASN A 104 -6.17 -7.44 3.55
CA ASN A 104 -6.10 -8.48 4.57
C ASN A 104 -7.00 -9.66 4.15
N ASN A 105 -6.42 -10.66 3.49
CA ASN A 105 -7.17 -11.83 3.05
C ASN A 105 -7.84 -12.63 4.19
N LYS A 106 -7.40 -12.47 5.45
CA LYS A 106 -8.00 -13.16 6.60
C LYS A 106 -9.39 -12.65 6.96
N ILE A 107 -9.74 -11.41 6.59
CA ILE A 107 -11.07 -10.85 6.88
C ILE A 107 -12.12 -11.27 5.85
N LYS A 108 -11.69 -11.87 4.73
CA LYS A 108 -12.61 -12.29 3.67
C LYS A 108 -13.60 -13.34 4.21
N GLY A 109 -14.89 -13.03 4.10
CA GLY A 109 -15.97 -13.90 4.59
C GLY A 109 -16.15 -13.90 6.12
N THR A 110 -15.40 -13.06 6.85
CA THR A 110 -15.62 -12.87 8.28
C THR A 110 -16.89 -12.05 8.48
N SER A 111 -17.77 -12.51 9.37
CA SER A 111 -18.88 -11.71 9.88
C SER A 111 -18.45 -11.11 11.22
N ILE A 112 -18.67 -9.82 11.40
CA ILE A 112 -18.36 -9.11 12.64
C ILE A 112 -19.68 -8.67 13.23
N GLU A 113 -20.00 -9.18 14.42
CA GLU A 113 -21.18 -8.76 15.16
C GLU A 113 -21.04 -7.30 15.61
N GLY A 114 -22.17 -6.62 15.73
CA GLY A 114 -22.21 -5.26 16.19
C GLY A 114 -23.62 -4.83 16.50
N LYS A 115 -23.73 -3.73 17.24
CA LYS A 115 -25.00 -3.16 17.71
C LYS A 115 -25.37 -1.93 16.90
N VAL A 116 -26.61 -1.83 16.44
CA VAL A 116 -27.13 -0.67 15.73
C VAL A 116 -27.19 0.52 16.69
N ILE A 117 -26.44 1.57 16.37
CA ILE A 117 -26.38 2.82 17.13
C ILE A 117 -27.07 3.99 16.40
N GLY A 118 -27.49 3.79 15.15
CA GLY A 118 -28.26 4.77 14.40
C GLY A 118 -28.76 4.22 13.07
N VAL A 119 -29.86 4.79 12.59
CA VAL A 119 -30.53 4.39 11.35
C VAL A 119 -30.85 5.65 10.53
N SER A 120 -30.56 5.64 9.24
CA SER A 120 -30.85 6.76 8.34
C SER A 120 -31.11 6.26 6.93
N GLY A 121 -32.37 6.32 6.49
CA GLY A 121 -32.77 5.81 5.18
C GLY A 121 -32.50 4.32 5.08
N ASP A 122 -31.74 3.93 4.06
CA ASP A 122 -31.27 2.58 3.73
C ASP A 122 -29.91 2.23 4.34
N THR A 123 -29.45 3.03 5.32
CA THR A 123 -28.16 2.82 5.99
C THR A 123 -28.31 2.67 7.49
N VAL A 124 -27.39 1.90 8.08
CA VAL A 124 -27.25 1.70 9.51
C VAL A 124 -25.85 2.09 9.98
N LYS A 125 -25.77 2.68 11.16
CA LYS A 125 -24.52 2.90 11.88
C LYS A 125 -24.42 1.82 12.95
N VAL A 126 -23.31 1.09 12.96
CA VAL A 126 -23.12 -0.07 13.83
C VAL A 126 -21.88 0.16 14.68
N HIS A 127 -21.99 -0.12 15.98
CA HIS A 127 -20.84 -0.29 16.86
C HIS A 127 -20.38 -1.74 16.76
N LEU A 128 -19.25 -1.99 16.10
CA LEU A 128 -18.72 -3.34 15.93
C LEU A 128 -18.11 -3.84 17.23
N GLN A 129 -18.24 -5.13 17.51
CA GLN A 129 -17.70 -5.76 18.73
C GLN A 129 -16.16 -5.66 18.84
N ILE A 130 -15.47 -5.44 17.72
CA ILE A 130 -14.01 -5.25 17.68
C ILE A 130 -13.57 -3.85 18.12
N ASP A 131 -14.50 -2.90 18.16
CA ASP A 131 -14.24 -1.54 18.57
C ASP A 131 -14.44 -1.45 20.09
N GLU A 132 -13.48 -0.86 20.82
CA GLU A 132 -13.66 -0.62 22.26
C GLU A 132 -14.72 0.45 22.52
N ASN A 133 -14.78 1.47 21.66
CA ASN A 133 -15.73 2.58 21.71
C ASN A 133 -16.10 3.02 20.30
N GLN A 134 -17.34 3.49 20.09
CA GLN A 134 -17.79 4.03 18.80
C GLN A 134 -18.56 5.34 18.98
N ASN A 135 -18.03 6.44 18.46
CA ASN A 135 -18.73 7.72 18.41
C ASN A 135 -19.75 7.73 17.26
N LEU A 136 -21.01 8.08 17.54
CA LEU A 136 -22.09 8.13 16.56
C LEU A 136 -21.81 9.06 15.38
N ARG A 137 -21.10 10.17 15.59
CA ARG A 137 -20.80 11.15 14.53
C ARG A 137 -19.75 10.62 13.55
N GLU A 138 -18.83 9.79 14.03
CA GLU A 138 -17.72 9.23 13.26
C GLU A 138 -18.04 7.84 12.69
N ALA A 139 -19.09 7.20 13.22
CA ALA A 139 -19.53 5.89 12.76
C ALA A 139 -19.90 5.90 11.27
N TYR A 140 -19.34 4.94 10.54
CA TYR A 140 -19.61 4.73 9.13
C TYR A 140 -21.07 4.26 8.93
N ALA A 141 -21.71 4.77 7.88
CA ALA A 141 -23.07 4.39 7.49
C ALA A 141 -23.00 3.21 6.52
N PHE A 142 -23.22 2.00 7.02
CA PHE A 142 -23.24 0.78 6.21
C PHE A 142 -24.57 0.68 5.46
N PRO A 143 -24.55 0.36 4.14
CA PRO A 143 -25.78 0.07 3.42
C PRO A 143 -26.42 -1.19 3.99
N TYR A 144 -27.72 -1.14 4.26
CA TYR A 144 -28.47 -2.29 4.76
C TYR A 144 -28.83 -3.22 3.60
N SER A 145 -28.51 -4.51 3.75
CA SER A 145 -28.88 -5.52 2.78
C SER A 145 -30.29 -6.03 3.08
N THR A 146 -31.23 -5.76 2.18
CA THR A 146 -32.60 -6.27 2.29
C THR A 146 -32.69 -7.69 1.72
N PRO A 147 -33.43 -8.60 2.38
CA PRO A 147 -33.52 -10.01 1.95
C PRO A 147 -34.24 -10.20 0.60
N TYR A 148 -35.04 -9.23 0.14
CA TYR A 148 -35.70 -9.27 -1.16
C TYR A 148 -36.01 -7.87 -1.70
N THR A 149 -35.53 -7.59 -2.91
CA THR A 149 -35.87 -6.39 -3.68
C THR A 149 -36.20 -6.82 -5.11
N ALA A 150 -37.43 -6.58 -5.57
CA ALA A 150 -37.86 -6.73 -6.96
C ALA A 150 -37.95 -5.36 -7.66
N GLU A 151 -37.83 -5.36 -8.99
CA GLU A 151 -38.02 -4.15 -9.79
C GLU A 151 -39.39 -3.51 -9.51
N GLY A 152 -39.42 -2.17 -9.41
CA GLY A 152 -40.67 -1.42 -9.26
C GLY A 152 -41.16 -1.16 -7.84
N ASN A 153 -40.26 -1.08 -6.84
CA ASN A 153 -40.55 -0.79 -5.42
C ASN A 153 -41.24 -1.94 -4.65
N THR A 154 -41.13 -3.18 -5.13
CA THR A 154 -41.71 -4.34 -4.45
C THR A 154 -40.60 -5.08 -3.72
N GLY A 155 -40.57 -5.05 -2.39
CA GLY A 155 -39.48 -5.65 -1.61
C GLY A 155 -39.87 -5.82 -0.15
N MET A 156 -39.23 -6.77 0.54
CA MET A 156 -39.38 -6.88 2.00
C MET A 156 -38.33 -5.98 2.65
N TYR A 157 -38.79 -4.83 3.11
CA TYR A 157 -37.97 -3.83 3.79
C TYR A 157 -38.26 -3.86 5.29
N CYS A 158 -37.34 -4.41 6.07
CA CYS A 158 -37.38 -4.38 7.53
C CYS A 158 -36.05 -3.80 8.02
N MET A 159 -36.03 -2.50 8.32
CA MET A 159 -34.84 -1.88 8.92
C MET A 159 -34.71 -2.31 10.37
N PRO A 160 -33.48 -2.63 10.83
CA PRO A 160 -33.24 -2.87 12.23
C PRO A 160 -33.45 -1.60 13.04
N GLU A 161 -33.85 -1.76 14.28
CA GLU A 161 -34.05 -0.66 15.22
C GLU A 161 -32.74 -0.29 15.92
N MET A 162 -32.71 0.90 16.52
CA MET A 162 -31.59 1.30 17.34
C MET A 162 -31.51 0.38 18.56
N GLY A 163 -30.41 -0.36 18.68
CA GLY A 163 -30.14 -1.27 19.78
C GLY A 163 -30.15 -2.75 19.40
N ASP A 164 -30.64 -3.09 18.20
CA ASP A 164 -30.51 -4.42 17.59
C ASP A 164 -29.04 -4.82 17.35
#